data_AF-U4U4K6-F1
#
_entry.id   AF-U4U4K6-F1
#
_cell.length_a   1.000
_cell.length_b   1.000
_cell.length_c   1.000
_cell.angle_alpha   90.00
_cell.angle_beta   90.00
_cell.angle_gamma   90.00
#
_symmetry.space_group_name_H-M   'P 1'
#
loop_
_entity.id
_entity.type
_entity.pdbx_description
1 polymer ?
#
loop_
_entity_poly.entity_id
_entity_poly.type
_entity_poly.pdbx_seq_one_letter_code
_entity_poly.pdbx_strand_id
1 'polypeptide(L)'
;MIQVTCDLYMTSWTHCMRKHQAHEKTQPCPDTLQDFRDEQCAAFDKVPYEGALYRWQPFYNDDDPCALTCKGRPQEGHVEDLLIVATLKKKVHDGTRCRPGSLDMCIAGFCQFN
;
A
#
# COMPACT_ATOMS: atom_id res chain seq x y z
N MET A 1 -7.39 23.05 -26.35
CA MET A 1 -6.25 22.60 -25.54
C MET A 1 -6.44 23.15 -24.13
N ILE A 2 -7.18 22.42 -23.29
CA ILE A 2 -7.16 22.62 -21.85
C ILE A 2 -6.83 21.22 -21.34
N GLN A 3 -5.57 21.03 -20.97
CA GLN A 3 -5.11 19.82 -20.34
C GLN A 3 -5.86 19.73 -19.01
N VAL A 4 -6.82 18.80 -18.88
CA VAL A 4 -7.20 18.31 -17.56
C VAL A 4 -6.05 17.40 -17.16
N THR A 5 -4.99 18.03 -16.67
CA THR A 5 -3.83 17.37 -16.14
C THR A 5 -4.31 16.43 -15.05
N CYS A 6 -3.81 15.19 -15.09
CA CYS A 6 -3.57 14.52 -13.84
C CYS A 6 -2.54 15.38 -13.12
N ASP A 7 -2.98 16.41 -12.38
CA ASP A 7 -2.08 17.34 -11.72
C ASP A 7 -1.08 16.55 -10.89
N LEU A 8 0.18 16.98 -10.97
CA LEU A 8 1.40 16.43 -10.35
C LEU A 8 1.35 16.29 -8.81
N TYR A 9 0.16 16.32 -8.21
CA TYR A 9 -0.16 16.21 -6.79
C TYR A 9 -1.16 15.06 -6.47
N MET A 10 -1.51 14.21 -7.43
CA MET A 10 -2.52 13.15 -7.25
C MET A 10 -1.97 11.78 -6.84
N THR A 11 -1.21 11.74 -5.74
CA THR A 11 -0.65 10.52 -5.12
C THR A 11 -1.34 10.16 -3.79
N SER A 12 -2.61 10.55 -3.61
CA SER A 12 -3.28 10.49 -2.30
C SER A 12 -4.48 9.52 -2.25
N TRP A 13 -4.34 8.54 -1.35
CA TRP A 13 -5.32 7.74 -0.60
C TRP A 13 -6.81 8.04 -0.81
N THR A 14 -7.21 9.31 -0.68
CA THR A 14 -8.62 9.69 -0.69
C THR A 14 -9.22 9.89 -2.09
N HIS A 15 -8.40 10.10 -3.12
CA HIS A 15 -8.89 10.59 -4.42
C HIS A 15 -9.22 9.46 -5.41
N CYS A 16 -8.47 8.36 -5.41
CA CYS A 16 -8.80 7.16 -6.21
C CYS A 16 -10.12 6.53 -5.72
N MET A 17 -10.25 6.34 -4.40
CA MET A 17 -11.45 5.77 -3.76
C MET A 17 -12.71 6.62 -4.00
N ARG A 18 -12.62 7.96 -3.94
CA ARG A 18 -13.77 8.85 -4.18
C ARG A 18 -14.31 8.76 -5.60
N LYS A 19 -13.45 8.55 -6.61
CA LYS A 19 -13.90 8.38 -8.02
C LYS A 19 -14.55 7.03 -8.29
N HIS A 20 -14.28 6.00 -7.47
CA HIS A 20 -14.91 4.69 -7.60
C HIS A 20 -16.31 4.62 -6.96
N GLN A 21 -16.59 5.48 -5.97
CA GLN A 21 -17.91 5.59 -5.33
C GLN A 21 -18.87 6.52 -6.08
N ALA A 22 -18.36 7.51 -6.81
CA ALA A 22 -19.18 8.29 -7.74
C ALA A 22 -19.41 7.43 -8.99
N HIS A 23 -20.66 7.11 -9.32
CA HIS A 23 -21.12 6.45 -10.56
C HIS A 23 -20.83 7.25 -11.84
N GLU A 24 -19.71 7.96 -11.90
CA GLU A 24 -19.23 8.70 -13.06
C GLU A 24 -18.21 7.81 -13.76
N LYS A 25 -18.39 7.58 -15.08
CA LYS A 25 -17.64 6.61 -15.88
C LYS A 25 -16.14 6.62 -15.52
N THR A 26 -15.74 5.65 -14.69
CA THR A 26 -14.38 5.50 -14.19
C THR A 26 -13.48 5.22 -15.38
N GLN A 27 -12.58 6.13 -15.71
CA GLN A 27 -11.40 5.71 -16.44
C GLN A 27 -10.67 4.70 -15.54
N PRO A 28 -10.29 3.51 -16.05
CA PRO A 28 -9.49 2.59 -15.28
C PRO A 28 -8.25 3.34 -14.81
N CYS A 29 -7.99 3.26 -13.52
CA CYS A 29 -6.74 3.76 -12.97
C CYS A 29 -5.61 3.04 -13.72
N PRO A 30 -4.56 3.74 -14.19
CA PRO A 30 -3.50 3.10 -14.95
C PRO A 30 -2.95 1.91 -14.17
N ASP A 31 -2.79 0.74 -14.80
CA ASP A 31 -2.15 -0.44 -14.20
C ASP A 31 -0.69 -0.16 -13.77
N THR A 32 -0.15 1.00 -14.18
CA THR A 32 1.16 1.51 -13.77
C THR A 32 1.13 2.27 -12.44
N LEU A 33 -0.02 2.41 -11.78
CA LEU A 33 -0.04 2.91 -10.41
C LEU A 33 0.63 1.88 -9.51
N GLN A 34 1.65 2.34 -8.78
CA GLN A 34 2.35 1.56 -7.77
C GLN A 34 1.33 0.91 -6.81
N ASP A 35 1.58 -0.35 -6.43
CA ASP A 35 0.70 -1.07 -5.51
C ASP A 35 0.46 -0.21 -4.26
N PHE A 36 -0.80 0.12 -3.96
CA PHE A 36 -1.13 0.96 -2.80
C PHE A 36 -0.59 0.37 -1.49
N ARG A 37 -0.41 -0.95 -1.39
CA ARG A 37 0.23 -1.57 -0.22
C ARG A 37 1.71 -1.20 -0.12
N ASP A 38 2.40 -1.04 -1.25
CA ASP A 38 3.81 -0.67 -1.32
C ASP A 38 4.03 0.75 -0.79
N GLU A 39 3.19 1.70 -1.19
CA GLU A 39 3.23 3.08 -0.68
C GLU A 39 3.01 3.14 0.85
N GLN A 40 2.13 2.28 1.39
CA GLN A 40 1.90 2.20 2.84
C GLN A 40 3.11 1.68 3.60
N CYS A 41 3.78 0.67 3.06
CA CYS A 41 5.02 0.16 3.63
C CYS A 41 6.13 1.22 3.55
N ALA A 42 6.33 1.83 2.38
CA ALA A 42 7.36 2.85 2.14
C ALA A 42 7.20 4.11 3.01
N ALA A 43 5.99 4.40 3.51
CA ALA A 43 5.77 5.47 4.48
C ALA A 43 6.58 5.29 5.79
N PHE A 44 7.06 4.08 6.08
CA PHE A 44 7.88 3.76 7.25
C PHE A 44 9.39 3.74 6.96
N ASP A 45 9.82 3.99 5.72
CA ASP A 45 11.25 3.92 5.34
C ASP A 45 12.14 4.91 6.11
N LYS A 46 11.55 5.98 6.67
CA LYS A 46 12.23 7.02 7.45
C LYS A 46 11.94 6.94 8.94
N VAL A 47 11.25 5.89 9.39
CA VAL A 47 10.86 5.67 10.78
C VAL A 47 11.68 4.51 11.34
N PRO A 48 12.48 4.71 12.40
CA PRO A 48 13.23 3.62 13.01
C PRO A 48 12.32 2.54 13.58
N TYR A 49 12.59 1.28 13.24
CA TYR A 49 11.99 0.09 13.83
C TYR A 49 13.06 -0.61 14.66
N GLU A 50 12.82 -0.77 15.96
CA GLU A 50 13.79 -1.36 16.91
C GLU A 50 15.19 -0.70 16.85
N GLY A 51 15.23 0.60 16.54
CA GLY A 51 16.46 1.39 16.48
C GLY A 51 17.18 1.41 15.12
N ALA A 52 16.69 0.69 14.11
CA ALA A 52 17.27 0.67 12.77
C ALA A 52 16.28 1.13 11.69
N LEU A 53 16.81 1.64 10.57
CA LEU A 53 16.02 2.00 9.39
C LEU A 53 15.98 0.84 8.41
N TYR A 54 14.79 0.57 7.90
CA TYR A 54 14.53 -0.47 6.92
C TYR A 54 13.88 0.12 5.69
N ARG A 55 14.18 -0.45 4.52
CA ARG A 55 13.40 -0.26 3.30
C ARG A 55 12.31 -1.32 3.28
N TRP A 56 11.06 -0.86 3.39
CA TRP A 56 9.91 -1.71 3.56
C TRP A 56 9.25 -2.03 2.22
N GLN A 57 8.78 -3.27 2.09
CA GLN A 57 7.98 -3.74 0.96
C GLN A 57 6.81 -4.57 1.46
N PRO A 58 5.72 -4.72 0.70
CA PRO A 58 4.60 -5.55 1.09
C PRO A 58 5.00 -6.99 1.42
N PHE A 59 4.44 -7.49 2.52
CA PHE A 59 4.39 -8.91 2.82
C PHE A 59 2.91 -9.30 2.96
N TYR A 60 2.47 -10.22 2.09
CA TYR A 60 1.08 -10.69 2.07
C TYR A 60 0.94 -11.88 3.02
N ASN A 61 0.16 -11.69 4.09
CA ASN A 61 -0.16 -12.73 5.06
C ASN A 61 -1.62 -13.15 4.89
N ASP A 62 -1.89 -14.43 4.62
CA ASP A 62 -3.25 -14.92 4.42
C ASP A 62 -4.08 -14.97 5.71
N ASP A 63 -3.43 -15.04 6.88
CA ASP A 63 -4.12 -15.07 8.17
C ASP A 63 -4.71 -13.71 8.57
N ASP A 64 -4.04 -12.61 8.18
CA ASP A 64 -4.49 -11.24 8.40
C ASP A 64 -4.18 -10.37 7.17
N PRO A 65 -4.95 -10.55 6.08
CA PRO A 65 -4.62 -9.95 4.78
C PRO A 65 -4.86 -8.45 4.74
N CYS A 66 -5.54 -7.89 5.74
CA CYS A 66 -5.81 -6.46 5.82
C CYS A 66 -5.01 -5.73 6.90
N ALA A 67 -4.14 -6.42 7.64
CA ALA A 67 -3.04 -5.76 8.34
C ALA A 67 -1.97 -5.27 7.36
N LEU A 68 -1.27 -4.20 7.76
CA LEU A 68 -0.12 -3.70 7.02
C LEU A 68 1.13 -4.44 7.50
N THR A 69 1.31 -5.64 6.96
CA THR A 69 2.51 -6.45 7.17
C THR A 69 3.52 -6.15 6.06
N CYS A 70 4.75 -5.85 6.43
CA CYS A 70 5.82 -5.46 5.52
C CYS A 70 7.08 -6.28 5.80
N LYS A 71 7.84 -6.58 4.74
CA LYS A 71 9.20 -7.11 4.83
C LYS A 71 10.19 -5.96 4.75
N GLY A 72 11.16 -5.92 5.65
CA GLY A 72 12.17 -4.87 5.74
C GLY A 72 13.55 -5.39 5.37
N ARG A 73 14.28 -4.66 4.52
CA ARG A 73 15.73 -4.79 4.40
C ARG A 73 16.43 -3.61 5.08
N PRO A 74 17.47 -3.82 5.90
CA PRO A 74 18.22 -2.72 6.51
C PRO A 74 18.76 -1.75 5.44
N GLN A 75 18.76 -0.43 5.72
CA GLN A 75 19.22 0.57 4.74
C GLN A 75 20.75 0.73 4.72
N GLU A 76 21.45 0.79 5.86
CA GLU A 76 22.93 0.81 5.94
C GLU A 76 23.43 0.31 7.33
N GLY A 77 24.67 -0.22 7.40
CA GLY A 77 25.43 -0.43 8.64
C GLY A 77 25.01 -1.57 9.56
N HIS A 78 23.97 -2.34 9.19
CA HIS A 78 23.49 -3.50 9.93
C HIS A 78 23.63 -4.75 9.06
N VAL A 79 24.02 -5.87 9.69
CA VAL A 79 24.37 -7.16 9.07
C VAL A 79 23.54 -7.45 7.82
N GLU A 80 24.22 -7.60 6.69
CA GLU A 80 23.70 -7.36 5.32
C GLU A 80 22.65 -8.36 4.81
N ASP A 81 22.13 -9.25 5.66
CA ASP A 81 21.19 -10.31 5.25
C ASP A 81 19.96 -10.45 6.17
N LEU A 82 19.74 -9.55 7.14
CA LEU A 82 18.58 -9.68 8.02
C LEU A 82 17.30 -9.13 7.37
N LEU A 83 16.63 -9.97 6.59
CA LEU A 83 15.25 -9.72 6.18
C LEU A 83 14.32 -9.94 7.38
N ILE A 84 13.57 -8.91 7.76
CA ILE A 84 12.55 -9.02 8.81
C ILE A 84 11.15 -8.91 8.22
N VAL A 85 10.16 -9.45 8.92
CA VAL A 85 8.74 -9.25 8.64
C VAL A 85 8.09 -8.67 9.88
N ALA A 86 7.38 -7.54 9.72
CA ALA A 86 6.74 -6.84 10.82
C ALA A 86 5.37 -6.31 10.41
N THR A 87 4.42 -6.34 11.34
CA THR A 87 3.12 -5.67 11.18
C THR A 87 3.23 -4.22 11.65
N LEU A 88 3.31 -3.28 10.71
CA LEU A 88 3.52 -1.87 10.98
C LEU A 88 2.22 -1.12 11.34
N LYS A 89 1.06 -1.61 10.88
CA LYS A 89 -0.27 -1.14 11.29
C LYS A 89 -1.26 -2.30 11.34
N LYS A 90 -2.25 -2.19 12.24
CA LYS A 90 -3.38 -3.13 12.35
C LYS A 90 -4.26 -3.20 11.10
N LYS A 91 -4.27 -2.15 10.28
CA LYS A 91 -5.15 -2.04 9.13
C LYS A 91 -4.48 -1.24 8.00
N VAL A 92 -4.55 -1.77 6.78
CA VAL A 92 -4.31 -1.03 5.54
C VAL A 92 -5.49 -0.12 5.23
N HIS A 93 -5.25 0.96 4.49
CA HIS A 93 -6.34 1.83 4.07
C HIS A 93 -7.35 1.11 3.17
N ASP A 94 -8.60 1.55 3.25
CA ASP A 94 -9.69 0.95 2.48
C ASP A 94 -9.41 1.05 0.97
N GLY A 95 -9.73 -0.02 0.24
CA GLY A 95 -9.46 -0.15 -1.19
C GLY A 95 -8.11 -0.77 -1.55
N THR A 96 -7.23 -0.98 -0.57
CA THR A 96 -5.98 -1.74 -0.79
C THR A 96 -6.31 -3.19 -1.15
N ARG A 97 -5.66 -3.77 -2.15
CA ARG A 97 -5.83 -5.20 -2.47
C ARG A 97 -5.40 -6.07 -1.29
N CYS A 98 -6.21 -7.07 -0.95
CA CYS A 98 -5.87 -7.99 0.12
C CYS A 98 -4.79 -9.00 -0.28
N ARG A 99 -4.87 -9.47 -1.54
CA ARG A 99 -4.08 -10.58 -2.07
C ARG A 99 -3.50 -10.22 -3.43
N PRO A 100 -2.28 -10.67 -3.75
CA PRO A 100 -1.70 -10.46 -5.08
C PRO A 100 -2.56 -11.13 -6.16
N GLY A 101 -2.79 -10.44 -7.27
CA GLY A 101 -3.53 -10.98 -8.42
C GLY A 101 -5.04 -11.12 -8.24
N SER A 102 -5.59 -10.78 -7.07
CA SER A 102 -7.04 -10.76 -6.82
C SER A 102 -7.62 -9.35 -6.96
N LEU A 103 -8.93 -9.26 -7.22
CA LEU A 103 -9.70 -8.03 -7.10
C LEU A 103 -10.26 -7.82 -5.68
N ASP A 104 -9.99 -8.72 -4.74
CA ASP A 104 -10.43 -8.56 -3.35
C ASP A 104 -9.78 -7.34 -2.69
N MET A 105 -10.56 -6.57 -1.94
CA MET A 105 -10.13 -5.32 -1.32
C MET A 105 -10.37 -5.31 0.18
N CYS A 106 -9.48 -4.65 0.91
CA CYS A 106 -9.67 -4.38 2.33
C CYS A 106 -10.66 -3.25 2.54
N ILE A 107 -11.72 -3.49 3.30
CA ILE A 107 -12.73 -2.51 3.70
C ILE A 107 -13.01 -2.70 5.20
N ALA A 108 -12.91 -1.62 5.97
CA ALA A 108 -13.09 -1.66 7.43
C ALA A 108 -12.14 -2.64 8.16
N GLY A 109 -11.05 -3.06 7.51
CA GLY A 109 -10.08 -4.02 8.07
C GLY A 109 -10.39 -5.47 7.73
N PHE A 110 -11.43 -5.73 6.93
CA PHE A 110 -11.81 -7.05 6.46
C PHE A 110 -11.58 -7.16 4.96
N CYS A 111 -11.13 -8.34 4.52
CA CYS A 111 -11.01 -8.60 3.10
C CYS A 111 -12.38 -8.94 2.51
N GLN A 112 -12.83 -8.13 1.55
CA GLN A 112 -14.08 -8.30 0.86
C GLN A 112 -13.82 -8.88 -0.54
N PHE A 113 -14.55 -9.95 -0.87
CA PHE A 113 -14.51 -10.56 -2.19
C PHE A 113 -15.30 -9.73 -3.19
N ASN A 114 -14.76 -9.55 -4.40
CA ASN A 114 -15.43 -8.83 -5.49
C ASN A 114 -15.45 -9.65 -6.78
#